data_AF-A0A8H6WI46-F1
#
_entry.id   AF-A0A8H6WI46-F1
#
_cell.length_a   1.000
_cell.length_b   1.000
_cell.length_c   1.000
_cell.angle_alpha   90.00
_cell.angle_beta   90.00
_cell.angle_gamma   90.00
#
_symmetry.space_group_name_H-M   'P 1'
#
loop_
_entity.id
_entity.type
_entity.pdbx_description
1 polymer ?
#
loop_
_entity_poly.entity_id
_entity_poly.type
_entity_poly.pdbx_seq_one_letter_code
_entity_poly.pdbx_strand_id
1 'polypeptide(L)'
;MPLALVRASTLFLAILCLLGFWVVGLEQPGHPHHHGLPTSTKPAQTPGRLSRLLPHVPRPEPPALPSFSFPIPFSDVDVSHANGGNVANHLFLVNDPEHTHPWTLRNEKAMQKLFSCLETLTCAQNQSKVILLASYHFRGALSGWDGGEDLWARSTIMSLESLGYTILYSTTPHLQRTVQLYQTLPNLISMVLLDVGDMMTCFNDASALCVKTNDNPDGIPAWKMFTFNWWEDSAHPLDGRWDLSPEAYPGSDHTYLGYSIEPSCAARKLIPHDARLANPQAYLMGKNGEYFSAEKRAWQPHDIERGAGALRDRAGSQPQVHFVAGIRQDGLPVEFAGTSASGTLKDLGHLHPHQFYEQLANSVALVGMGSPRTSPTPYDSLCLGVAFINPIQHWDRDYPTDRSRWVGQHETLKFLDPPYVYNVFVGDTEGFVDAIRQAVEHPFESFIPEYMRFFAIEERLGRIINTDWRRLAEDLMEERIRTGEGKIFPL
;
A
#
# COMPACT_ATOMS: atom_id res chain seq x y z
N MET A 1 -7.99 63.89 -22.76
CA MET A 1 -7.10 64.82 -23.49
C MET A 1 -7.18 66.19 -22.81
N PRO A 2 -6.08 66.91 -22.51
CA PRO A 2 -4.64 66.54 -22.43
C PRO A 2 -4.11 66.53 -20.96
N LEU A 3 -3.19 65.63 -20.56
CA LEU A 3 -1.69 65.68 -20.56
C LEU A 3 -1.09 66.79 -19.67
N ALA A 4 -0.08 66.61 -18.81
CA ALA A 4 0.94 65.58 -18.52
C ALA A 4 1.45 65.80 -17.05
N LEU A 5 2.29 65.02 -16.35
CA LEU A 5 3.61 64.51 -16.69
C LEU A 5 4.21 63.78 -15.45
N VAL A 6 4.43 62.45 -15.45
CA VAL A 6 5.46 61.78 -14.60
C VAL A 6 5.98 60.54 -15.33
N ARG A 7 7.28 60.53 -15.64
CA ARG A 7 8.13 59.40 -16.07
C ARG A 7 8.84 58.87 -14.80
N ALA A 8 8.77 57.58 -14.47
CA ALA A 8 9.55 56.43 -14.98
C ALA A 8 10.74 56.07 -14.07
N SER A 9 10.82 54.80 -13.64
CA SER A 9 11.98 53.88 -13.74
C SER A 9 11.91 52.76 -12.66
N THR A 10 11.58 51.51 -13.05
CA THR A 10 12.48 50.33 -13.20
C THR A 10 12.87 49.70 -11.86
N LEU A 11 12.28 48.56 -11.44
CA LEU A 11 12.71 47.18 -11.72
C LEU A 11 14.19 46.95 -11.36
N PHE A 12 14.50 46.15 -10.32
CA PHE A 12 15.54 45.10 -10.31
C PHE A 12 15.65 44.36 -8.95
N LEU A 13 15.39 43.05 -9.03
CA LEU A 13 16.03 41.91 -8.35
C LEU A 13 16.00 41.75 -6.82
N ALA A 14 15.13 40.82 -6.41
CA ALA A 14 15.37 39.86 -5.35
C ALA A 14 16.34 38.76 -5.86
N ILE A 15 17.42 38.49 -5.10
CA ILE A 15 18.21 37.25 -4.95
C ILE A 15 19.36 37.63 -4.01
N LEU A 16 19.36 37.10 -2.77
CA LEU A 16 20.51 36.84 -1.89
C LEU A 16 20.03 36.65 -0.44
N CYS A 17 19.58 35.44 -0.11
CA CYS A 17 19.56 34.93 1.26
C CYS A 17 20.05 33.47 1.23
N LEU A 18 21.31 33.31 0.86
CA LEU A 18 22.09 32.10 1.10
C LEU A 18 23.49 32.55 1.56
N LEU A 19 23.90 32.00 2.70
CA LEU A 19 25.24 31.94 3.27
C LEU A 19 25.74 33.17 4.05
N GLY A 20 26.00 32.93 5.34
CA GLY A 20 26.73 33.86 6.19
C GLY A 20 26.90 33.39 7.63
N PHE A 21 27.68 32.33 7.88
CA PHE A 21 28.44 32.20 9.12
C PHE A 21 29.84 31.61 8.85
N TRP A 22 30.85 32.44 9.12
CA TRP A 22 32.30 32.19 9.21
C TRP A 22 32.63 31.19 10.35
N VAL A 23 33.55 30.22 10.26
CA VAL A 23 35.04 30.21 10.08
C VAL A 23 35.85 30.82 11.23
N VAL A 24 36.49 29.94 12.04
CA VAL A 24 37.89 29.95 12.54
C VAL A 24 38.17 28.47 12.92
N GLY A 25 39.19 27.71 12.52
CA GLY A 25 40.52 27.98 11.97
C GLY A 25 41.58 27.43 12.93
N LEU A 26 42.29 26.34 12.59
CA LEU A 26 43.73 26.12 12.85
C LEU A 26 44.22 24.74 12.33
N GLU A 27 45.34 24.79 11.60
CA GLU A 27 46.04 23.70 10.89
C GLU A 27 47.24 23.13 11.68
N GLN A 28 47.41 21.79 11.60
CA GLN A 28 48.63 20.96 11.30
C GLN A 28 49.92 21.10 12.17
N PRO A 29 50.95 20.19 12.07
CA PRO A 29 51.08 18.82 11.49
C PRO A 29 51.83 17.77 12.37
N GLY A 30 51.89 16.50 11.92
CA GLY A 30 53.15 15.71 11.98
C GLY A 30 53.22 14.33 12.68
N HIS A 31 52.95 13.26 11.92
CA HIS A 31 53.79 12.05 11.71
C HIS A 31 54.21 11.10 12.89
N PRO A 32 54.77 9.89 12.64
CA PRO A 32 54.09 8.60 12.84
C PRO A 32 54.75 7.68 13.91
N HIS A 33 54.04 6.64 14.38
CA HIS A 33 54.70 5.46 14.99
C HIS A 33 53.95 4.15 14.76
N HIS A 34 54.71 3.18 14.27
CA HIS A 34 54.47 1.74 14.21
C HIS A 34 54.29 1.11 15.60
N HIS A 35 53.37 0.16 15.74
CA HIS A 35 53.46 -1.12 16.46
C HIS A 35 52.21 -1.92 16.02
N GLY A 36 52.26 -3.09 15.38
CA GLY A 36 52.96 -4.30 15.81
C GLY A 36 51.98 -5.18 16.61
N LEU A 37 51.10 -5.92 15.93
CA LEU A 37 50.26 -6.96 16.55
C LEU A 37 50.32 -8.27 15.75
N PRO A 38 50.27 -9.43 16.44
CA PRO A 38 50.78 -10.67 15.89
C PRO A 38 49.73 -11.49 15.16
N THR A 39 50.27 -12.26 14.23
CA THR A 39 49.71 -13.39 13.51
C THR A 39 49.02 -14.42 14.41
N SER A 40 47.83 -14.84 14.02
CA SER A 40 47.24 -16.12 14.44
C SER A 40 46.54 -16.74 13.24
N THR A 41 47.25 -17.65 12.59
CA THR A 41 46.77 -18.52 11.53
C THR A 41 46.16 -19.77 12.15
N LYS A 42 44.85 -19.96 11.98
CA LYS A 42 44.20 -21.28 12.11
C LYS A 42 43.45 -21.58 10.80
N PRO A 43 43.67 -22.75 10.17
CA PRO A 43 42.97 -23.11 8.96
C PRO A 43 41.53 -23.51 9.27
N ALA A 44 40.58 -22.93 8.53
CA ALA A 44 39.17 -23.32 8.54
C ALA A 44 39.03 -24.72 7.92
N GLN A 45 38.49 -25.64 8.72
CA GLN A 45 38.05 -26.95 8.28
C GLN A 45 36.82 -26.81 7.38
N THR A 46 36.87 -27.48 6.25
CA THR A 46 35.78 -27.63 5.28
C THR A 46 34.65 -28.48 5.88
N PRO A 47 33.39 -28.01 5.94
CA PRO A 47 32.28 -28.90 6.26
C PRO A 47 31.85 -29.68 5.01
N GLY A 48 31.93 -31.00 5.13
CA GLY A 48 31.55 -31.96 4.12
C GLY A 48 30.08 -31.86 3.71
N ARG A 49 29.86 -31.96 2.40
CA ARG A 49 28.60 -32.05 1.69
C ARG A 49 27.91 -33.38 2.03
N LEU A 50 26.90 -33.34 2.90
CA LEU A 50 25.98 -34.46 3.17
C LEU A 50 24.60 -34.13 2.57
N SER A 51 24.44 -34.39 1.28
CA SER A 51 23.14 -34.42 0.62
C SER A 51 22.39 -35.68 1.08
N ARG A 52 21.52 -35.54 2.09
CA ARG A 52 20.49 -36.53 2.38
C ARG A 52 19.29 -36.28 1.47
N LEU A 53 19.04 -37.23 0.59
CA LEU A 53 17.79 -37.40 -0.15
C LEU A 53 16.65 -37.55 0.87
N LEU A 54 15.74 -36.57 0.92
CA LEU A 54 14.43 -36.74 1.54
C LEU A 54 13.45 -37.24 0.46
N PRO A 55 12.62 -38.27 0.75
CA PRO A 55 11.64 -38.76 -0.18
C PRO A 55 10.53 -37.72 -0.40
N HIS A 56 10.13 -37.59 -1.67
CA HIS A 56 9.06 -36.71 -2.10
C HIS A 56 7.74 -37.17 -1.47
N VAL A 57 7.23 -36.38 -0.52
CA VAL A 57 5.87 -36.55 0.02
C VAL A 57 4.91 -35.83 -0.95
N PRO A 58 3.93 -36.50 -1.57
CA PRO A 58 2.93 -35.85 -2.38
C PRO A 58 2.13 -34.86 -1.51
N ARG A 59 1.99 -33.61 -1.96
CA ARG A 59 1.09 -32.65 -1.32
C ARG A 59 -0.35 -33.15 -1.46
N PRO A 60 -1.19 -33.08 -0.40
CA PRO A 60 -2.62 -33.23 -0.57
C PRO A 60 -3.15 -32.13 -1.50
N GLU A 61 -4.05 -32.50 -2.41
CA GLU A 61 -4.75 -31.55 -3.26
C GLU A 61 -5.45 -30.50 -2.39
N PRO A 62 -5.27 -29.20 -2.67
CA PRO A 62 -6.01 -28.17 -1.96
C PRO A 62 -7.51 -28.34 -2.22
N PRO A 63 -8.37 -28.12 -1.21
CA PRO A 63 -9.81 -28.12 -1.43
C PRO A 63 -10.14 -27.08 -2.50
N ALA A 64 -10.99 -27.47 -3.46
CA ALA A 64 -11.45 -26.58 -4.51
C ALA A 64 -12.04 -25.31 -3.87
N LEU A 65 -11.37 -24.18 -4.06
CA LEU A 65 -11.92 -22.89 -3.68
C LEU A 65 -13.21 -22.66 -4.45
N PRO A 66 -14.29 -22.18 -3.81
CA PRO A 66 -15.51 -21.83 -4.52
C PRO A 66 -15.17 -20.81 -5.59
N SER A 67 -15.61 -21.06 -6.82
CA SER A 67 -15.50 -20.11 -7.92
C SER A 67 -16.28 -18.86 -7.55
N PHE A 68 -15.58 -17.82 -7.09
CA PHE A 68 -16.14 -16.47 -6.94
C PHE A 68 -16.26 -15.81 -8.31
N SER A 69 -17.07 -16.39 -9.18
CA SER A 69 -17.86 -15.57 -10.10
C SER A 69 -18.88 -14.83 -9.26
N PHE A 70 -19.00 -13.51 -9.42
CA PHE A 70 -20.20 -12.79 -9.02
C PHE A 70 -21.25 -12.98 -10.13
N PRO A 71 -22.13 -13.99 -10.12
CA PRO A 71 -23.42 -13.80 -10.76
C PRO A 71 -24.14 -12.78 -9.89
N ILE A 72 -24.48 -11.63 -10.47
CA ILE A 72 -25.60 -10.84 -9.96
C ILE A 72 -26.84 -11.58 -10.45
N PRO A 73 -27.56 -12.37 -9.62
CA PRO A 73 -28.83 -12.92 -10.04
C PRO A 73 -29.86 -11.84 -9.72
N PHE A 74 -30.19 -11.02 -10.71
CA PHE A 74 -31.49 -10.37 -10.74
C PHE A 74 -32.51 -11.47 -11.05
N SER A 75 -33.02 -12.13 -10.02
CA SER A 75 -34.24 -12.92 -10.11
C SER A 75 -35.34 -12.16 -9.39
N ASP A 76 -36.39 -11.82 -10.13
CA ASP A 76 -37.61 -11.16 -9.67
C ASP A 76 -38.13 -11.81 -8.39
N VAL A 77 -38.09 -11.05 -7.30
CA VAL A 77 -38.72 -11.44 -6.04
C VAL A 77 -40.18 -11.03 -6.13
N ASP A 78 -41.06 -12.03 -6.23
CA ASP A 78 -42.50 -11.87 -6.12
C ASP A 78 -42.85 -11.46 -4.68
N VAL A 79 -43.25 -10.19 -4.52
CA VAL A 79 -43.62 -9.57 -3.24
C VAL A 79 -45.13 -9.72 -3.07
N SER A 80 -45.57 -10.84 -2.50
CA SER A 80 -46.96 -10.99 -2.09
C SER A 80 -47.11 -11.81 -0.82
N HIS A 81 -46.80 -11.21 0.34
CA HIS A 81 -47.53 -11.45 1.60
C HIS A 81 -47.19 -10.35 2.64
N ALA A 82 -48.15 -9.46 2.88
CA ALA A 82 -48.12 -8.49 3.96
C ALA A 82 -48.74 -9.09 5.24
N ASN A 83 -48.00 -9.13 6.34
CA ASN A 83 -48.55 -9.07 7.69
C ASN A 83 -47.43 -8.69 8.68
N GLY A 84 -47.48 -7.45 9.18
CA GLY A 84 -46.47 -6.84 10.06
C GLY A 84 -45.26 -6.31 9.30
N GLY A 85 -45.44 -5.25 8.51
CA GLY A 85 -44.34 -4.61 7.78
C GLY A 85 -43.26 -4.10 8.75
N ASN A 86 -42.08 -4.71 8.68
CA ASN A 86 -40.89 -4.28 9.42
C ASN A 86 -40.64 -2.78 9.19
N VAL A 87 -40.54 -1.99 10.26
CA VAL A 87 -40.41 -0.52 10.20
C VAL A 87 -39.21 -0.11 9.33
N ALA A 88 -38.15 -0.92 9.32
CA ALA A 88 -36.96 -0.66 8.51
C ALA A 88 -37.27 -0.62 7.00
N ASN A 89 -38.23 -1.40 6.51
CA ASN A 89 -38.63 -1.41 5.10
C ASN A 89 -39.30 -0.10 4.67
N HIS A 90 -39.89 0.63 5.62
CA HIS A 90 -40.52 1.92 5.37
C HIS A 90 -39.55 3.09 5.54
N LEU A 91 -38.50 2.93 6.35
CA LEU A 91 -37.50 3.97 6.59
C LEU A 91 -36.39 4.01 5.54
N PHE A 92 -36.08 2.88 4.91
CA PHE A 92 -34.97 2.76 3.95
C PHE A 92 -35.48 2.27 2.59
N LEU A 93 -35.54 3.18 1.63
CA LEU A 93 -36.11 2.94 0.29
C LEU A 93 -35.06 2.33 -0.65
N VAL A 94 -34.68 1.08 -0.38
CA VAL A 94 -33.63 0.33 -1.09
C VAL A 94 -33.85 0.18 -2.61
N ASN A 95 -35.04 0.47 -3.12
CA ASN A 95 -35.38 0.37 -4.54
C ASN A 95 -35.65 1.72 -5.20
N ASP A 96 -35.29 2.84 -4.56
CA ASP A 96 -35.48 4.15 -5.16
C ASP A 96 -34.49 4.35 -6.34
N PRO A 97 -34.99 4.53 -7.58
CA PRO A 97 -34.15 4.73 -8.76
C PRO A 97 -33.37 6.05 -8.74
N GLU A 98 -33.68 6.98 -7.84
CA GLU A 98 -32.94 8.24 -7.67
C GLU A 98 -31.59 8.06 -6.97
N HIS A 99 -31.26 6.85 -6.51
CA HIS A 99 -29.94 6.54 -5.96
C HIS A 99 -28.83 6.62 -7.02
N THR A 100 -28.21 7.80 -7.13
CA THR A 100 -27.13 8.06 -8.08
C THR A 100 -25.78 7.47 -7.65
N HIS A 101 -25.58 7.16 -6.36
CA HIS A 101 -24.29 6.70 -5.84
C HIS A 101 -24.33 5.29 -5.24
N PRO A 102 -23.40 4.39 -5.61
CA PRO A 102 -23.38 3.01 -5.13
C PRO A 102 -23.28 2.85 -3.61
N TRP A 103 -22.59 3.77 -2.92
CA TRP A 103 -22.39 3.71 -1.48
C TRP A 103 -23.66 4.09 -0.69
N THR A 104 -24.52 4.97 -1.23
CA THR A 104 -25.80 5.33 -0.60
C THR A 104 -26.72 4.12 -0.54
N LEU A 105 -26.87 3.42 -1.67
CA LEU A 105 -27.66 2.19 -1.74
C LEU A 105 -27.12 1.10 -0.78
N ARG A 106 -25.79 0.98 -0.65
CA ARG A 106 -25.18 0.07 0.32
C ARG A 106 -25.52 0.47 1.77
N ASN A 107 -25.48 1.76 2.10
CA ASN A 107 -25.86 2.24 3.43
C ASN A 107 -27.32 1.93 3.75
N GLU A 108 -28.24 2.17 2.83
CA GLU A 108 -29.66 1.88 3.06
C GLU A 108 -29.91 0.39 3.30
N LYS A 109 -29.30 -0.48 2.47
CA LYS A 109 -29.36 -1.93 2.67
C LYS A 109 -28.77 -2.35 4.01
N ALA A 110 -27.63 -1.77 4.40
CA ALA A 110 -26.97 -2.06 5.66
C ALA A 110 -27.83 -1.63 6.86
N MET A 111 -28.40 -0.42 6.80
CA MET A 111 -29.31 0.11 7.82
C MET A 111 -30.60 -0.71 7.90
N GLN A 112 -31.22 -1.05 6.77
CA GLN A 112 -32.42 -1.90 6.76
C GLN A 112 -32.15 -3.25 7.44
N LYS A 113 -31.05 -3.91 7.11
CA LYS A 113 -30.65 -5.18 7.73
C LYS A 113 -30.36 -5.04 9.22
N LEU A 114 -29.65 -3.98 9.61
CA LEU A 114 -29.32 -3.70 11.01
C LEU A 114 -30.59 -3.47 11.83
N PHE A 115 -31.46 -2.55 11.40
CA PHE A 115 -32.69 -2.23 12.12
C PHE A 115 -33.64 -3.42 12.17
N SER A 116 -33.75 -4.16 11.07
CA SER A 116 -34.55 -5.39 11.02
C SER A 116 -34.07 -6.40 12.06
N CYS A 117 -32.76 -6.69 12.13
CA CYS A 117 -32.24 -7.66 13.09
C CYS A 117 -32.33 -7.19 14.54
N LEU A 118 -32.21 -5.87 14.79
CA LEU A 118 -32.36 -5.29 16.12
C LEU A 118 -33.82 -5.37 16.59
N GLU A 119 -34.78 -5.10 15.71
CA GLU A 119 -36.22 -5.19 16.00
C GLU A 119 -36.63 -6.63 16.34
N THR A 120 -36.10 -7.61 15.61
CA THR A 120 -36.44 -9.04 15.81
C THR A 120 -35.54 -9.75 16.82
N LEU A 121 -34.50 -9.08 17.34
CA LEU A 121 -33.46 -9.68 18.20
C LEU A 121 -32.76 -10.89 17.55
N THR A 122 -32.56 -10.86 16.23
CA THR A 122 -31.95 -11.95 15.46
C THR A 122 -30.65 -11.52 14.76
N CYS A 123 -29.94 -10.53 15.30
CA CYS A 123 -28.66 -10.11 14.72
C CYS A 123 -27.65 -11.25 14.73
N ALA A 124 -27.00 -11.47 13.59
CA ALA A 124 -25.87 -12.37 13.47
C ALA A 124 -24.67 -11.84 14.27
N GLN A 125 -23.62 -12.66 14.40
CA GLN A 125 -22.38 -12.25 15.04
C GLN A 125 -21.84 -10.98 14.37
N ASN A 126 -21.49 -9.99 15.20
CA ASN A 126 -21.01 -8.65 14.81
C ASN A 126 -21.98 -7.79 14.00
N GLN A 127 -23.17 -8.26 13.61
CA GLN A 127 -24.09 -7.47 12.79
C GLN A 127 -24.55 -6.19 13.50
N SER A 128 -24.67 -6.21 14.84
CA SER A 128 -24.99 -5.03 15.64
C SER A 128 -23.80 -4.08 15.90
N LYS A 129 -22.59 -4.47 15.51
CA LYS A 129 -21.39 -3.64 15.59
C LYS A 129 -21.21 -2.90 14.26
N VAL A 130 -21.28 -1.58 14.31
CA VAL A 130 -21.20 -0.72 13.14
C VAL A 130 -19.78 -0.15 12.99
N ILE A 131 -19.25 -0.21 11.76
CA ILE A 131 -17.99 0.42 11.38
C ILE A 131 -18.31 1.56 10.41
N LEU A 132 -17.89 2.77 10.74
CA LEU A 132 -18.04 3.93 9.87
C LEU A 132 -16.80 4.09 8.98
N LEU A 133 -16.99 4.02 7.67
CA LEU A 133 -15.97 4.22 6.66
C LEU A 133 -16.07 5.65 6.11
N ALA A 134 -15.29 6.57 6.69
CA ALA A 134 -15.32 7.99 6.34
C ALA A 134 -14.27 8.38 5.30
N SER A 135 -13.11 7.71 5.28
CA SER A 135 -12.08 7.93 4.25
C SER A 135 -12.66 7.78 2.84
N TYR A 136 -12.32 8.73 1.96
CA TYR A 136 -12.81 8.71 0.58
C TYR A 136 -12.32 7.47 -0.20
N HIS A 137 -11.22 6.84 0.20
CA HIS A 137 -10.70 5.61 -0.43
C HIS A 137 -11.68 4.44 -0.38
N PHE A 138 -12.51 4.35 0.66
CA PHE A 138 -13.56 3.32 0.71
C PHE A 138 -14.63 3.52 -0.36
N ARG A 139 -14.97 4.78 -0.68
CA ARG A 139 -15.88 5.10 -1.78
C ARG A 139 -15.18 4.93 -3.14
N GLY A 140 -13.91 5.33 -3.24
CA GLY A 140 -13.07 5.08 -4.40
C GLY A 140 -13.01 3.60 -4.77
N ALA A 141 -12.81 2.74 -3.77
CA ALA A 141 -12.80 1.28 -3.93
C ALA A 141 -14.11 0.73 -4.52
N LEU A 142 -15.28 1.28 -4.10
CA LEU A 142 -16.60 0.94 -4.65
C LEU A 142 -16.81 1.49 -6.07
N SER A 143 -16.21 2.65 -6.37
CA SER A 143 -16.24 3.28 -7.69
C SER A 143 -15.21 2.69 -8.66
N GLY A 144 -14.45 1.68 -8.24
CA GLY A 144 -13.47 0.99 -9.09
C GLY A 144 -12.12 1.69 -9.20
N TRP A 145 -11.80 2.61 -8.27
CA TRP A 145 -10.45 3.15 -8.18
C TRP A 145 -9.45 2.05 -7.84
N ASP A 146 -8.21 2.24 -8.30
CA ASP A 146 -7.14 1.25 -8.31
C ASP A 146 -5.83 1.81 -7.73
N GLY A 147 -5.91 2.88 -6.94
CA GLY A 147 -4.80 3.32 -6.08
C GLY A 147 -4.45 2.26 -5.04
N GLY A 148 -3.24 2.35 -4.47
CA GLY A 148 -2.83 1.42 -3.41
C GLY A 148 -3.79 1.49 -2.23
N GLU A 149 -4.11 2.70 -1.81
CA GLU A 149 -5.05 3.01 -0.73
C GLU A 149 -6.45 2.46 -1.02
N ASP A 150 -6.92 2.53 -2.26
CA ASP A 150 -8.23 1.99 -2.67
C ASP A 150 -8.25 0.45 -2.68
N LEU A 151 -7.14 -0.20 -3.05
CA LEU A 151 -6.98 -1.65 -2.95
C LEU A 151 -6.99 -2.11 -1.49
N TRP A 152 -6.31 -1.38 -0.61
CA TRP A 152 -6.35 -1.64 0.83
C TRP A 152 -7.75 -1.40 1.42
N ALA A 153 -8.44 -0.33 1.00
CA ALA A 153 -9.82 -0.07 1.40
C ALA A 153 -10.75 -1.22 0.95
N ARG A 154 -10.59 -1.71 -0.28
CA ARG A 154 -11.35 -2.86 -0.81
C ARG A 154 -11.14 -4.12 0.04
N SER A 155 -9.88 -4.45 0.34
CA SER A 155 -9.55 -5.60 1.19
C SER A 155 -10.15 -5.46 2.59
N THR A 156 -10.15 -4.24 3.14
CA THR A 156 -10.74 -3.95 4.45
C THR A 156 -12.25 -4.14 4.43
N ILE A 157 -12.95 -3.61 3.42
CA ILE A 157 -14.40 -3.80 3.23
C ILE A 157 -14.75 -5.29 3.15
N MET A 158 -14.04 -6.05 2.32
CA MET A 158 -14.29 -7.49 2.16
C MET A 158 -14.11 -8.24 3.48
N SER A 159 -13.07 -7.89 4.26
CA SER A 159 -12.79 -8.51 5.56
C SER A 159 -13.87 -8.15 6.59
N LEU A 160 -14.33 -6.90 6.63
CA LEU A 160 -15.43 -6.47 7.49
C LEU A 160 -16.75 -7.21 7.17
N GLU A 161 -17.08 -7.32 5.88
CA GLU A 161 -18.29 -8.03 5.42
C GLU A 161 -18.24 -9.52 5.80
N SER A 162 -17.09 -10.16 5.61
CA SER A 162 -16.89 -11.57 5.95
C SER A 162 -16.95 -11.84 7.46
N LEU A 163 -16.42 -10.91 8.26
CA LEU A 163 -16.53 -10.95 9.72
C LEU A 163 -17.93 -10.58 10.27
N GLY A 164 -18.88 -10.24 9.39
CA GLY A 164 -20.29 -9.99 9.74
C GLY A 164 -20.57 -8.60 10.30
N TYR A 165 -19.66 -7.64 10.17
CA TYR A 165 -19.88 -6.27 10.64
C TYR A 165 -20.87 -5.51 9.76
N THR A 166 -21.65 -4.61 10.37
CA THR A 166 -22.42 -3.63 9.59
C THR A 166 -21.51 -2.47 9.21
N ILE A 167 -21.44 -2.17 7.92
CA ILE A 167 -20.59 -1.12 7.36
C ILE A 167 -21.46 0.04 6.88
N LEU A 168 -21.12 1.26 7.30
CA LEU A 168 -21.73 2.47 6.77
C LEU A 168 -20.65 3.40 6.20
N TYR A 169 -20.87 3.86 4.97
CA TYR A 169 -20.02 4.83 4.30
C TYR A 169 -20.47 6.24 4.65
N SER A 170 -19.52 7.15 4.83
CA SER A 170 -19.81 8.57 5.02
C SER A 170 -19.18 9.41 3.92
N THR A 171 -19.67 10.63 3.75
CA THR A 171 -19.17 11.58 2.76
C THR A 171 -18.32 12.66 3.39
N THR A 172 -17.26 12.99 2.68
CA THR A 172 -16.56 14.28 2.72
C THR A 172 -17.12 15.18 1.61
N PRO A 173 -17.09 16.52 1.75
CA PRO A 173 -16.29 17.29 2.71
C PRO A 173 -16.97 17.56 4.06
N HIS A 174 -16.15 17.84 5.09
CA HIS A 174 -16.51 18.38 6.42
C HIS A 174 -17.05 17.42 7.49
N LEU A 175 -17.00 16.11 7.30
CA LEU A 175 -17.32 15.10 8.34
C LEU A 175 -18.74 15.18 8.97
N GLN A 176 -19.59 16.13 8.56
CA GLN A 176 -20.92 16.35 9.13
C GLN A 176 -21.78 15.08 9.05
N ARG A 177 -21.72 14.37 7.92
CA ARG A 177 -22.43 13.10 7.77
C ARG A 177 -21.87 12.02 8.68
N THR A 178 -20.57 12.00 8.92
CA THR A 178 -19.91 11.05 9.84
C THR A 178 -20.39 11.29 11.26
N VAL A 179 -20.40 12.55 11.70
CA VAL A 179 -20.90 12.97 13.02
C VAL A 179 -22.38 12.65 13.17
N GLN A 180 -23.21 12.94 12.16
CA GLN A 180 -24.64 12.64 12.18
C GLN A 180 -24.90 11.13 12.32
N LEU A 181 -24.19 10.30 11.54
CA LEU A 181 -24.30 8.85 11.64
C LEU A 181 -23.85 8.35 13.03
N TYR A 182 -22.78 8.94 13.57
CA TYR A 182 -22.32 8.66 14.93
C TYR A 182 -23.39 8.95 15.97
N GLN A 183 -23.96 10.15 15.95
CA GLN A 183 -24.99 10.59 16.89
C GLN A 183 -26.29 9.80 16.77
N THR A 184 -26.57 9.23 15.59
CA THR A 184 -27.75 8.38 15.38
C THR A 184 -27.56 6.99 16.01
N LEU A 185 -26.35 6.44 16.00
CA LEU A 185 -26.05 5.07 16.46
C LEU A 185 -24.84 4.99 17.42
N PRO A 186 -24.73 5.85 18.45
CA PRO A 186 -23.47 6.07 19.17
C PRO A 186 -22.98 4.83 19.91
N ASN A 187 -23.92 4.00 20.38
CA ASN A 187 -23.64 2.77 21.12
C ASN A 187 -23.33 1.57 20.21
N LEU A 188 -23.71 1.62 18.94
CA LEU A 188 -23.46 0.53 17.99
C LEU A 188 -22.14 0.73 17.24
N ILE A 189 -21.70 1.98 17.07
CA ILE A 189 -20.47 2.29 16.36
C ILE A 189 -19.26 1.91 17.20
N SER A 190 -18.52 0.93 16.68
CA SER A 190 -17.31 0.39 17.30
C SER A 190 -16.06 1.13 16.84
N MET A 191 -16.05 1.65 15.61
CA MET A 191 -14.86 2.26 14.99
C MET A 191 -15.24 3.21 13.86
N VAL A 192 -14.44 4.26 13.66
CA VAL A 192 -14.55 5.25 12.57
C VAL A 192 -13.20 5.35 11.86
N LEU A 193 -13.16 5.03 10.56
CA LEU A 193 -11.95 5.06 9.74
C LEU A 193 -11.92 6.31 8.86
N LEU A 194 -10.94 7.18 9.10
CA LEU A 194 -10.78 8.50 8.46
C LEU A 194 -9.48 8.54 7.67
N ASP A 195 -9.39 9.34 6.59
CA ASP A 195 -8.08 9.66 6.04
C ASP A 195 -7.35 10.70 6.90
N VAL A 196 -6.06 10.91 6.64
CA VAL A 196 -5.19 11.85 7.39
C VAL A 196 -5.75 13.27 7.37
N GLY A 197 -6.24 13.75 6.22
CA GLY A 197 -6.76 15.12 6.10
C GLY A 197 -8.01 15.32 6.93
N ASP A 198 -8.95 14.38 6.83
CA ASP A 198 -10.17 14.36 7.64
C ASP A 198 -9.88 14.27 9.14
N MET A 199 -8.94 13.40 9.54
CA MET A 199 -8.49 13.29 10.93
C MET A 199 -7.98 14.64 11.45
N MET A 200 -7.11 15.31 10.68
CA MET A 200 -6.57 16.61 11.03
C MET A 200 -7.66 17.69 11.09
N THR A 201 -8.62 17.69 10.17
CA THR A 201 -9.78 18.60 10.23
C THR A 201 -10.60 18.34 11.50
N CYS A 202 -10.93 17.08 11.81
CA CYS A 202 -11.73 16.73 12.97
C CYS A 202 -11.14 17.29 14.28
N PHE A 203 -9.81 17.16 14.46
CA PHE A 203 -9.13 17.52 15.71
C PHE A 203 -8.65 18.97 15.82
N ASN A 204 -8.46 19.66 14.70
CA ASN A 204 -7.91 21.02 14.66
C ASN A 204 -8.93 22.09 14.28
N ASP A 205 -10.04 21.72 13.64
CA ASP A 205 -11.12 22.65 13.30
C ASP A 205 -12.27 22.51 14.31
N ALA A 206 -12.33 23.42 15.29
CA ALA A 206 -13.41 23.46 16.26
C ALA A 206 -14.80 23.61 15.61
N SER A 207 -14.89 24.22 14.42
CA SER A 207 -16.15 24.39 13.69
C SER A 207 -16.66 23.09 13.07
N ALA A 208 -15.81 22.07 12.95
CA ALA A 208 -16.21 20.75 12.45
C ALA A 208 -17.09 19.98 13.44
N LEU A 209 -17.12 20.37 14.74
CA LEU A 209 -17.90 19.74 15.81
C LEU A 209 -17.79 18.20 15.79
N CYS A 210 -16.60 17.69 15.47
CA CYS A 210 -16.36 16.29 15.19
C CYS A 210 -15.93 15.52 16.44
N VAL A 211 -14.88 15.98 17.13
CA VAL A 211 -14.35 15.31 18.33
C VAL A 211 -15.26 15.57 19.52
N LYS A 212 -15.43 14.56 20.37
CA LYS A 212 -16.03 14.70 21.69
C LYS A 212 -15.20 15.66 22.55
N THR A 213 -15.82 16.73 23.02
CA THR A 213 -15.22 17.69 23.96
C THR A 213 -16.24 18.02 25.05
N ASN A 214 -15.86 18.86 26.03
CA ASN A 214 -16.83 19.37 27.01
C ASN A 214 -17.89 20.26 26.34
N ASP A 215 -17.51 21.00 25.29
CA ASP A 215 -18.43 21.87 24.53
C ASP A 215 -19.20 21.11 23.43
N ASN A 216 -18.74 19.90 23.09
CA ASN A 216 -19.37 19.00 22.13
C ASN A 216 -19.49 17.58 22.72
N PRO A 217 -20.37 17.37 23.71
CA PRO A 217 -20.49 16.10 24.42
C PRO A 217 -20.97 14.94 23.53
N ASP A 218 -21.66 15.26 22.44
CA ASP A 218 -22.18 14.32 21.44
C ASP A 218 -21.21 14.07 20.27
N GLY A 219 -19.98 14.59 20.35
CA GLY A 219 -18.93 14.32 19.39
C GLY A 219 -18.43 12.88 19.45
N ILE A 220 -17.58 12.51 18.48
CA ILE A 220 -16.97 11.20 18.39
C ILE A 220 -15.79 11.13 19.39
N PRO A 221 -15.78 10.16 20.33
CA PRO A 221 -14.64 9.97 21.23
C PRO A 221 -13.36 9.71 20.44
N ALA A 222 -12.25 10.33 20.86
CA ALA A 222 -10.96 10.20 20.19
C ALA A 222 -10.53 8.74 19.99
N TRP A 223 -10.81 7.87 20.97
CA TRP A 223 -10.41 6.46 20.94
C TRP A 223 -11.19 5.59 19.93
N LYS A 224 -12.32 6.09 19.38
CA LYS A 224 -13.09 5.40 18.33
C LYS A 224 -12.62 5.77 16.92
N MET A 225 -11.83 6.82 16.77
CA MET A 225 -11.36 7.31 15.47
C MET A 225 -10.00 6.71 15.18
N PHE A 226 -9.80 6.27 13.94
CA PHE A 226 -8.55 5.69 13.46
C PHE A 226 -8.19 6.34 12.15
N THR A 227 -6.91 6.64 11.99
CA THR A 227 -6.39 7.12 10.71
C THR A 227 -6.13 5.92 9.81
N PHE A 228 -6.67 5.95 8.60
CA PHE A 228 -6.38 4.99 7.55
C PHE A 228 -5.23 5.56 6.70
N ASN A 229 -4.00 5.43 7.20
CA ASN A 229 -2.82 6.06 6.59
C ASN A 229 -1.97 5.02 5.83
N TRP A 230 -1.64 5.32 4.57
CA TRP A 230 -0.75 4.46 3.80
C TRP A 230 0.69 4.51 4.31
N TRP A 231 1.11 5.67 4.81
CA TRP A 231 2.51 5.99 5.10
C TRP A 231 2.83 5.84 6.59
N GLU A 232 4.12 5.91 6.93
CA GLU A 232 4.65 5.71 8.28
C GLU A 232 4.59 6.96 9.18
N ASP A 233 4.10 8.09 8.66
CA ASP A 233 3.91 9.30 9.44
C ASP A 233 2.66 9.18 10.32
N SER A 234 2.84 9.37 11.63
CA SER A 234 1.71 9.39 12.55
C SER A 234 0.93 10.69 12.39
N ALA A 235 -0.39 10.57 12.29
CA ALA A 235 -1.31 11.70 12.23
C ALA A 235 -2.30 11.72 13.40
N HIS A 236 -2.39 10.63 14.18
CA HIS A 236 -3.40 10.53 15.22
C HIS A 236 -2.99 11.26 16.52
N PRO A 237 -3.85 12.12 17.10
CA PRO A 237 -3.51 12.85 18.33
C PRO A 237 -3.35 12.01 19.61
N LEU A 238 -3.75 10.73 19.59
CA LEU A 238 -3.49 9.79 20.68
C LEU A 238 -2.08 9.22 20.58
N ASP A 239 -1.73 8.52 19.52
CA ASP A 239 -0.36 8.15 19.08
C ASP A 239 -0.51 7.21 17.87
N GLY A 240 0.61 6.67 17.37
CA GLY A 240 0.61 5.80 16.21
C GLY A 240 -0.22 4.52 16.37
N ARG A 241 -0.57 4.09 17.59
CA ARG A 241 -1.43 2.90 17.77
C ARG A 241 -2.82 3.09 17.15
N TRP A 242 -3.27 4.32 16.95
CA TRP A 242 -4.53 4.65 16.27
C TRP A 242 -4.36 4.98 14.78
N ASP A 243 -3.13 4.95 14.25
CA ASP A 243 -2.84 5.00 12.83
C ASP A 243 -2.79 3.55 12.31
N LEU A 244 -3.72 3.19 11.44
CA LEU A 244 -3.72 1.91 10.73
C LEU A 244 -2.77 2.01 9.54
N SER A 245 -2.02 0.94 9.25
CA SER A 245 -1.12 0.88 8.10
C SER A 245 -1.35 -0.36 7.20
N PRO A 246 -1.08 -0.24 5.89
CA PRO A 246 -1.15 -1.36 4.93
C PRO A 246 0.09 -2.27 4.99
N GLU A 247 1.15 -1.84 5.65
CA GLU A 247 2.43 -2.55 5.75
C GLU A 247 2.94 -2.50 7.18
N ALA A 248 3.71 -3.52 7.56
CA ALA A 248 4.39 -3.57 8.86
C ALA A 248 5.70 -2.78 8.78
N TYR A 249 5.59 -1.45 8.74
CA TYR A 249 6.75 -0.56 8.60
C TYR A 249 7.74 -0.76 9.77
N PRO A 250 9.02 -1.09 9.49
CA PRO A 250 10.01 -1.27 10.55
C PRO A 250 10.18 -0.03 11.41
N GLY A 251 10.06 -0.17 12.73
CA GLY A 251 10.24 0.93 13.68
C GLY A 251 9.02 1.85 13.84
N SER A 252 7.93 1.61 13.11
CA SER A 252 6.67 2.31 13.31
C SER A 252 5.89 1.72 14.49
N ASP A 253 5.20 2.58 15.23
CA ASP A 253 4.21 2.21 16.26
C ASP A 253 2.78 2.08 15.68
N HIS A 254 2.64 2.17 14.36
CA HIS A 254 1.36 2.01 13.67
C HIS A 254 0.75 0.62 13.88
N THR A 255 -0.58 0.58 13.94
CA THR A 255 -1.32 -0.67 13.99
C THR A 255 -1.39 -1.28 12.58
N TYR A 256 -0.57 -2.31 12.35
CA TYR A 256 -0.53 -3.01 11.08
C TYR A 256 -1.84 -3.77 10.79
N LEU A 257 -2.61 -3.27 9.82
CA LEU A 257 -3.81 -3.90 9.30
C LEU A 257 -3.49 -4.78 8.09
N GLY A 258 -2.77 -4.24 7.11
CA GLY A 258 -2.47 -4.92 5.86
C GLY A 258 -3.67 -5.05 4.90
N TYR A 259 -3.40 -5.61 3.73
CA TYR A 259 -4.38 -5.86 2.68
C TYR A 259 -4.13 -7.21 2.02
N SER A 260 -5.17 -7.77 1.40
CA SER A 260 -5.06 -9.01 0.66
C SER A 260 -4.98 -8.78 -0.83
N ILE A 261 -4.01 -9.46 -1.46
CA ILE A 261 -3.91 -9.60 -2.91
C ILE A 261 -4.53 -10.92 -3.39
N GLU A 262 -5.02 -11.77 -2.49
CA GLU A 262 -5.49 -13.11 -2.84
C GLU A 262 -6.71 -13.09 -3.76
N PRO A 263 -7.74 -12.25 -3.53
CA PRO A 263 -8.86 -12.15 -4.46
C PRO A 263 -8.47 -11.62 -5.85
N SER A 264 -7.58 -10.63 -5.91
CA SER A 264 -7.10 -10.09 -7.18
C SER A 264 -6.25 -11.13 -7.92
N CYS A 265 -5.37 -11.84 -7.21
CA CYS A 265 -4.55 -12.92 -7.74
C CYS A 265 -5.40 -14.05 -8.31
N ALA A 266 -6.39 -14.54 -7.57
CA ALA A 266 -7.23 -15.67 -7.98
C ALA A 266 -8.03 -15.38 -9.27
N ALA A 267 -8.30 -14.10 -9.55
CA ALA A 267 -8.97 -13.68 -10.77
C ALA A 267 -8.04 -13.62 -12.01
N ARG A 268 -6.73 -13.84 -11.86
CA ARG A 268 -5.76 -13.74 -12.96
C ARG A 268 -5.35 -15.10 -13.49
N LYS A 269 -5.10 -15.13 -14.80
CA LYS A 269 -4.52 -16.30 -15.47
C LYS A 269 -3.01 -16.32 -15.22
N LEU A 270 -2.53 -17.40 -14.59
CA LEU A 270 -1.10 -17.67 -14.52
C LEU A 270 -0.58 -18.08 -15.90
N ILE A 271 0.50 -17.43 -16.35
CA ILE A 271 1.24 -17.84 -17.55
C ILE A 271 2.44 -18.68 -17.12
N PRO A 272 2.56 -19.95 -17.55
CA PRO A 272 3.71 -20.79 -17.18
C PRO A 272 5.04 -20.16 -17.61
N HIS A 273 6.09 -20.39 -16.83
CA HIS A 273 7.40 -19.77 -17.06
C HIS A 273 7.95 -20.06 -18.47
N ASP A 274 7.87 -21.31 -18.94
CA ASP A 274 8.35 -21.71 -20.27
C ASP A 274 7.70 -20.91 -21.41
N ALA A 275 6.44 -20.51 -21.26
CA ALA A 275 5.75 -19.67 -22.23
C ALA A 275 6.29 -18.24 -22.26
N ARG A 276 6.79 -17.73 -21.13
CA ARG A 276 7.45 -16.41 -21.04
C ARG A 276 8.82 -16.42 -21.70
N LEU A 277 9.53 -17.55 -21.63
CA LEU A 277 10.86 -17.70 -22.26
C LEU A 277 10.82 -17.73 -23.79
N ALA A 278 9.66 -18.00 -24.40
CA ALA A 278 9.51 -17.89 -25.85
C ALA A 278 9.68 -16.45 -26.35
N ASN A 279 9.38 -15.45 -25.51
CA ASN A 279 9.59 -14.03 -25.78
C ASN A 279 9.88 -13.31 -24.45
N PRO A 280 11.11 -13.42 -23.91
CA PRO A 280 11.38 -12.99 -22.55
C PRO A 280 11.26 -11.47 -22.45
N GLN A 281 10.35 -11.02 -21.58
CA GLN A 281 10.16 -9.61 -21.29
C GLN A 281 10.28 -9.30 -19.80
N ALA A 282 10.79 -8.13 -19.45
CA ALA A 282 10.78 -7.60 -18.09
C ALA A 282 9.92 -6.33 -18.04
N TYR A 283 9.04 -6.22 -17.04
CA TYR A 283 8.16 -5.08 -16.87
C TYR A 283 8.84 -4.02 -15.98
N LEU A 284 8.99 -2.78 -16.44
CA LEU A 284 9.48 -1.68 -15.63
C LEU A 284 8.33 -1.07 -14.82
N MET A 285 8.45 -1.08 -13.50
CA MET A 285 7.42 -0.57 -12.61
C MET A 285 7.38 0.96 -12.60
N GLY A 286 6.33 1.53 -13.18
CA GLY A 286 6.01 2.95 -13.09
C GLY A 286 4.92 3.34 -14.08
N LYS A 287 3.88 4.06 -13.63
CA LYS A 287 2.76 4.50 -14.48
C LYS A 287 2.85 5.95 -14.96
N ASN A 288 3.69 6.76 -14.32
CA ASN A 288 3.95 8.14 -14.69
C ASN A 288 5.39 8.24 -15.19
N GLY A 289 5.59 8.94 -16.31
CA GLY A 289 6.91 9.22 -16.88
C GLY A 289 7.85 9.90 -15.89
N GLU A 290 7.31 10.73 -15.00
CA GLU A 290 8.08 11.37 -13.91
C GLU A 290 8.82 10.36 -13.00
N TYR A 291 8.32 9.14 -12.84
CA TYR A 291 9.01 8.10 -12.04
C TYR A 291 10.32 7.61 -12.69
N PHE A 292 10.50 7.88 -13.98
CA PHE A 292 11.69 7.58 -14.76
C PHE A 292 12.63 8.78 -14.88
N SER A 293 12.34 9.89 -14.20
CA SER A 293 13.24 11.05 -14.13
C SER A 293 14.53 10.70 -13.38
N ALA A 294 15.61 11.43 -13.66
CA ALA A 294 16.92 11.18 -13.06
C ALA A 294 16.89 11.15 -11.52
N GLU A 295 16.05 11.97 -10.89
CA GLU A 295 15.97 12.10 -9.43
C GLU A 295 15.15 11.01 -8.75
N LYS A 296 14.30 10.31 -9.50
CA LYS A 296 13.41 9.26 -8.97
C LYS A 296 13.83 7.85 -9.37
N ARG A 297 14.60 7.72 -10.45
CA ARG A 297 14.95 6.43 -11.04
C ARG A 297 16.11 5.72 -10.34
N ALA A 298 16.01 4.42 -10.18
CA ALA A 298 17.08 3.55 -9.71
C ALA A 298 18.08 3.20 -10.82
N TRP A 299 17.61 3.05 -12.07
CA TRP A 299 18.41 2.55 -13.19
C TRP A 299 18.48 3.58 -14.31
N GLN A 300 19.67 3.74 -14.89
CA GLN A 300 19.90 4.59 -16.05
C GLN A 300 19.54 3.82 -17.34
N PRO A 301 19.31 4.53 -18.47
CA PRO A 301 19.04 3.88 -19.75
C PRO A 301 20.10 2.82 -20.14
N HIS A 302 21.38 3.09 -19.87
CA HIS A 302 22.46 2.14 -20.16
C HIS A 302 22.40 0.87 -19.29
N ASP A 303 21.87 0.93 -18.06
CA ASP A 303 21.66 -0.24 -17.22
C ASP A 303 20.60 -1.15 -17.83
N ILE A 304 19.52 -0.57 -18.36
CA ILE A 304 18.46 -1.30 -19.07
C ILE A 304 19.01 -1.98 -20.32
N GLU A 305 19.87 -1.31 -21.08
CA GLU A 305 20.56 -1.89 -22.24
C GLU A 305 21.47 -3.07 -21.86
N ARG A 306 22.22 -2.94 -20.75
CA ARG A 306 23.02 -4.04 -20.21
C ARG A 306 22.14 -5.21 -19.75
N GLY A 307 21.06 -4.92 -19.03
CA GLY A 307 20.08 -5.91 -18.55
C GLY A 307 19.39 -6.67 -19.68
N ALA A 308 19.18 -6.03 -20.82
CA ALA A 308 18.57 -6.69 -21.98
C ALA A 308 19.46 -7.82 -22.51
N GLY A 309 20.79 -7.63 -22.38
CA GLY A 309 21.80 -8.63 -22.68
C GLY A 309 21.98 -9.73 -21.64
N ALA A 310 21.22 -9.75 -20.53
CA ALA A 310 21.45 -10.65 -19.40
C ALA A 310 21.41 -12.15 -19.77
N LEU A 311 20.62 -12.52 -20.77
CA LEU A 311 20.50 -13.90 -21.24
C LEU A 311 21.46 -14.24 -22.39
N ARG A 312 22.16 -13.26 -22.97
CA ARG A 312 23.07 -13.51 -24.10
C ARG A 312 24.20 -14.42 -23.63
N ASP A 313 24.26 -15.62 -24.17
CA ASP A 313 25.44 -16.47 -24.04
C ASP A 313 26.62 -15.89 -24.84
N ARG A 314 27.81 -16.45 -24.66
CA ARG A 314 29.02 -16.03 -25.40
C ARG A 314 28.88 -16.14 -26.92
N ALA A 315 27.96 -16.98 -27.40
CA ALA A 315 27.67 -17.19 -28.81
C ALA A 315 26.56 -16.26 -29.36
N GLY A 316 25.86 -15.51 -28.51
CA GLY A 316 24.75 -14.64 -28.88
C GLY A 316 23.49 -15.38 -29.37
N SER A 317 23.34 -16.65 -29.01
CA SER A 317 22.28 -17.54 -29.48
C SER A 317 20.98 -17.45 -28.67
N GLN A 318 21.04 -16.93 -27.44
CA GLN A 318 19.90 -16.76 -26.55
C GLN A 318 19.07 -15.51 -26.88
N PRO A 319 17.74 -15.56 -26.69
CA PRO A 319 16.88 -14.40 -26.89
C PRO A 319 17.24 -13.26 -25.92
N GLN A 320 17.18 -12.03 -26.43
CA GLN A 320 17.36 -10.82 -25.63
C GLN A 320 16.13 -10.61 -24.74
N VAL A 321 16.33 -10.16 -23.49
CA VAL A 321 15.20 -9.68 -22.67
C VAL A 321 14.77 -8.33 -23.22
N HIS A 322 13.49 -8.19 -23.55
CA HIS A 322 12.90 -6.90 -23.92
C HIS A 322 12.26 -6.24 -22.70
N PHE A 323 12.41 -4.93 -22.55
CA PHE A 323 11.74 -4.19 -21.48
C PHE A 323 10.46 -3.56 -21.99
N VAL A 324 9.44 -3.56 -21.13
CA VAL A 324 8.17 -2.89 -21.40
C VAL A 324 7.77 -2.01 -20.21
N ALA A 325 7.10 -0.90 -20.48
CA ALA A 325 6.53 -0.03 -19.45
C ALA A 325 5.17 0.49 -19.92
N GLY A 326 4.19 0.63 -19.02
CA GLY A 326 2.89 1.24 -19.33
C GLY A 326 2.83 2.66 -18.79
N ILE A 327 3.19 3.66 -19.61
CA ILE A 327 3.29 5.05 -19.17
C ILE A 327 2.03 5.84 -19.54
N ARG A 328 1.60 6.73 -18.64
CA ARG A 328 0.54 7.70 -18.91
C ARG A 328 0.97 8.75 -19.95
N GLN A 329 0.16 9.77 -20.11
CA GLN A 329 0.25 10.76 -21.18
C GLN A 329 1.57 11.56 -21.22
N ASP A 330 2.36 11.55 -20.13
CA ASP A 330 3.65 12.22 -20.06
C ASP A 330 4.78 11.49 -20.80
N GLY A 331 4.60 10.19 -21.11
CA GLY A 331 5.56 9.36 -21.84
C GLY A 331 6.89 9.17 -21.09
N LEU A 332 7.80 8.40 -21.67
CA LEU A 332 9.15 8.26 -21.10
C LEU A 332 9.98 9.55 -21.24
N PRO A 333 10.83 9.87 -20.26
CA PRO A 333 11.80 10.97 -20.37
C PRO A 333 12.72 10.81 -21.60
N VAL A 334 13.20 11.95 -22.13
CA VAL A 334 13.99 12.00 -23.38
C VAL A 334 15.28 11.18 -23.32
N GLU A 335 15.84 10.95 -22.12
CA GLU A 335 17.05 10.15 -21.97
C GLU A 335 16.83 8.68 -22.35
N PHE A 336 15.58 8.20 -22.32
CA PHE A 336 15.21 6.85 -22.77
C PHE A 336 14.96 6.76 -24.28
N ALA A 337 15.01 7.86 -25.03
CA ALA A 337 14.72 7.84 -26.47
C ALA A 337 15.64 6.89 -27.25
N GLY A 338 16.93 6.79 -26.88
CA GLY A 338 17.89 5.86 -27.51
C GLY A 338 17.55 4.39 -27.24
N THR A 339 17.25 4.06 -25.99
CA THR A 339 16.85 2.70 -25.56
C THR A 339 15.50 2.30 -26.18
N SER A 340 14.59 3.25 -26.37
CA SER A 340 13.33 3.04 -27.10
C SER A 340 13.55 2.85 -28.60
N ALA A 341 14.41 3.68 -29.22
CA ALA A 341 14.71 3.60 -30.65
C ALA A 341 15.43 2.29 -31.03
N SER A 342 16.22 1.71 -30.11
CA SER A 342 16.85 0.40 -30.31
C SER A 342 15.88 -0.78 -30.16
N GLY A 343 14.64 -0.54 -29.71
CA GLY A 343 13.66 -1.59 -29.39
C GLY A 343 13.96 -2.34 -28.09
N THR A 344 14.91 -1.86 -27.29
CA THR A 344 15.25 -2.46 -25.99
C THR A 344 14.18 -2.19 -24.95
N LEU A 345 13.60 -0.98 -24.96
CA LEU A 345 12.49 -0.58 -24.10
C LEU A 345 11.30 -0.18 -24.96
N LYS A 346 10.12 -0.74 -24.69
CA LYS A 346 8.87 -0.36 -25.34
C LYS A 346 7.93 0.31 -24.35
N ASP A 347 7.61 1.57 -24.61
CA ASP A 347 6.47 2.24 -23.97
C ASP A 347 5.17 1.71 -24.59
N LEU A 348 4.33 1.13 -23.76
CA LEU A 348 3.02 0.58 -24.13
C LEU A 348 1.89 1.62 -24.00
N GLY A 349 2.21 2.83 -23.55
CA GLY A 349 1.25 3.87 -23.26
C GLY A 349 0.36 3.52 -22.07
N HIS A 350 -0.79 4.22 -21.99
CA HIS A 350 -1.71 4.03 -20.89
C HIS A 350 -2.41 2.67 -21.00
N LEU A 351 -2.12 1.78 -20.06
CA LEU A 351 -2.74 0.47 -19.97
C LEU A 351 -3.95 0.50 -19.03
N HIS A 352 -5.06 -0.09 -19.46
CA HIS A 352 -6.14 -0.44 -18.56
C HIS A 352 -5.72 -1.59 -17.62
N PRO A 353 -6.36 -1.76 -16.44
CA PRO A 353 -5.94 -2.76 -15.46
C PRO A 353 -5.76 -4.17 -16.03
N HIS A 354 -6.68 -4.64 -16.87
CA HIS A 354 -6.57 -5.99 -17.47
C HIS A 354 -5.34 -6.14 -18.37
N GLN A 355 -5.01 -5.11 -19.16
CA GLN A 355 -3.84 -5.11 -20.04
C GLN A 355 -2.55 -5.04 -19.22
N PHE A 356 -2.55 -4.24 -18.15
CA PHE A 356 -1.43 -4.20 -17.21
C PHE A 356 -1.12 -5.59 -16.64
N TYR A 357 -2.12 -6.30 -16.10
CA TYR A 357 -1.91 -7.64 -15.55
C TYR A 357 -1.52 -8.67 -16.61
N GLU A 358 -2.03 -8.54 -17.84
CA GLU A 358 -1.59 -9.39 -18.95
C GLU A 358 -0.10 -9.18 -19.27
N GLN A 359 0.36 -7.93 -19.34
CA GLN A 359 1.77 -7.62 -19.54
C GLN A 359 2.63 -8.11 -18.39
N LEU A 360 2.19 -7.91 -17.15
CA LEU A 360 2.90 -8.37 -15.96
C LEU A 360 3.03 -9.90 -15.96
N ALA A 361 1.93 -10.63 -16.21
CA ALA A 361 1.93 -12.09 -16.20
C ALA A 361 2.82 -12.71 -17.29
N ASN A 362 3.02 -12.01 -18.42
CA ASN A 362 3.93 -12.45 -19.48
C ASN A 362 5.41 -12.14 -19.17
N SER A 363 5.71 -11.41 -18.10
CA SER A 363 7.08 -11.02 -17.76
C SER A 363 7.84 -12.07 -16.96
N VAL A 364 9.15 -12.16 -17.20
CA VAL A 364 10.07 -12.99 -16.40
C VAL A 364 10.43 -12.29 -15.08
N ALA A 365 10.40 -10.95 -15.06
CA ALA A 365 10.66 -10.14 -13.88
C ALA A 365 9.86 -8.83 -13.91
N LEU A 366 9.52 -8.33 -12.73
CA LEU A 366 9.13 -6.95 -12.48
C LEU A 366 10.36 -6.19 -11.97
N VAL A 367 10.70 -5.10 -12.62
CA VAL A 367 11.85 -4.27 -12.26
C VAL A 367 11.37 -3.01 -11.58
N GLY A 368 11.74 -2.86 -10.32
CA GLY A 368 11.52 -1.61 -9.59
C GLY A 368 12.40 -0.49 -10.15
N MET A 369 11.79 0.65 -10.48
CA MET A 369 12.49 1.84 -10.95
C MET A 369 12.83 2.83 -9.83
N GLY A 370 12.62 2.52 -8.55
CA GLY A 370 12.82 3.42 -7.41
C GLY A 370 11.54 4.16 -6.97
N SER A 371 10.69 4.57 -7.92
CA SER A 371 9.36 5.15 -7.65
C SER A 371 8.24 4.42 -8.42
N PRO A 372 7.01 4.34 -7.90
CA PRO A 372 6.58 4.78 -6.55
C PRO A 372 7.12 3.85 -5.45
N ARG A 373 7.22 4.37 -4.21
CA ARG A 373 7.60 3.58 -3.03
C ARG A 373 6.41 2.76 -2.52
N THR A 374 6.70 1.56 -2.00
CA THR A 374 5.74 0.69 -1.30
C THR A 374 4.41 0.53 -2.04
N SER A 375 4.51 0.21 -3.33
CA SER A 375 3.34 -0.09 -4.16
C SER A 375 2.87 -1.52 -3.93
N PRO A 376 1.58 -1.84 -4.09
CA PRO A 376 1.10 -3.23 -4.08
C PRO A 376 1.56 -4.05 -5.31
N THR A 377 1.99 -3.40 -6.39
CA THR A 377 2.35 -4.06 -7.67
C THR A 377 3.39 -5.19 -7.54
N PRO A 378 4.45 -5.07 -6.71
CA PRO A 378 5.35 -6.19 -6.47
C PRO A 378 4.68 -7.42 -5.86
N TYR A 379 3.71 -7.26 -4.93
CA TYR A 379 2.95 -8.41 -4.43
C TYR A 379 2.13 -9.07 -5.56
N ASP A 380 1.51 -8.26 -6.41
CA ASP A 380 0.83 -8.75 -7.61
C ASP A 380 1.78 -9.47 -8.59
N SER A 381 3.03 -9.06 -8.69
CA SER A 381 4.00 -9.78 -9.53
C SER A 381 4.34 -11.15 -8.94
N LEU A 382 4.58 -11.22 -7.62
CA LEU A 382 4.84 -12.49 -6.94
C LEU A 382 3.66 -13.45 -7.07
N CYS A 383 2.44 -12.95 -6.97
CA CYS A 383 1.23 -13.76 -7.11
C CYS A 383 1.10 -14.37 -8.52
N LEU A 384 1.68 -13.72 -9.54
CA LEU A 384 1.75 -14.19 -10.92
C LEU A 384 3.02 -14.99 -11.23
N GLY A 385 3.85 -15.33 -10.24
CA GLY A 385 5.11 -16.05 -10.47
C GLY A 385 6.20 -15.20 -11.12
N VAL A 386 6.14 -13.89 -10.95
CA VAL A 386 7.05 -12.91 -11.55
C VAL A 386 7.92 -12.33 -10.43
N ALA A 387 9.22 -12.63 -10.47
CA ALA A 387 10.16 -12.14 -9.46
C ALA A 387 10.21 -10.60 -9.46
N PHE A 388 10.41 -10.02 -8.29
CA PHE A 388 10.58 -8.58 -8.14
C PHE A 388 12.07 -8.24 -7.94
N ILE A 389 12.60 -7.38 -8.81
CA ILE A 389 13.93 -6.78 -8.64
C ILE A 389 13.74 -5.47 -7.87
N ASN A 390 14.07 -5.50 -6.59
CA ASN A 390 13.86 -4.40 -5.65
C ASN A 390 15.13 -3.53 -5.55
N PRO A 391 15.13 -2.29 -6.06
CA PRO A 391 16.28 -1.40 -5.88
C PRO A 391 16.39 -0.96 -4.42
N ILE A 392 17.60 -1.07 -3.87
CA ILE A 392 17.99 -0.56 -2.56
C ILE A 392 18.73 0.76 -2.76
N GLN A 393 18.06 1.86 -2.42
CA GLN A 393 18.50 3.23 -2.68
C GLN A 393 19.53 3.71 -1.65
N HIS A 394 19.34 3.33 -0.38
CA HIS A 394 20.27 3.64 0.70
C HIS A 394 20.51 2.42 1.57
N TRP A 395 21.71 2.30 2.12
CA TRP A 395 22.07 1.24 3.06
C TRP A 395 23.25 1.67 3.91
N ASP A 396 23.38 1.05 5.08
CA ASP A 396 24.56 1.19 5.93
C ASP A 396 25.72 0.35 5.37
N ARG A 397 26.82 1.00 5.00
CA ARG A 397 27.99 0.35 4.39
C ARG A 397 28.81 -0.47 5.39
N ASP A 398 28.72 -0.15 6.68
CA ASP A 398 29.41 -0.92 7.73
C ASP A 398 28.64 -2.20 8.06
N TYR A 399 27.33 -2.23 7.75
CA TYR A 399 26.43 -3.36 7.97
C TYR A 399 25.65 -3.69 6.68
N PRO A 400 26.34 -4.02 5.57
CA PRO A 400 25.71 -4.12 4.26
C PRO A 400 24.70 -5.28 4.15
N THR A 401 24.76 -6.26 5.05
CA THR A 401 23.82 -7.40 5.10
C THR A 401 22.63 -7.16 6.03
N ASP A 402 22.62 -6.09 6.82
CA ASP A 402 21.53 -5.77 7.75
C ASP A 402 20.40 -5.07 7.01
N ARG A 403 19.41 -5.85 6.58
CA ARG A 403 18.26 -5.34 5.81
C ARG A 403 17.41 -4.34 6.56
N SER A 404 17.47 -4.32 7.90
CA SER A 404 16.75 -3.31 8.69
C SER A 404 17.29 -1.89 8.45
N ARG A 405 18.53 -1.77 7.97
CA ARG A 405 19.21 -0.51 7.65
C ARG A 405 19.19 -0.17 6.16
N TRP A 406 18.49 -0.95 5.35
CA TRP A 406 18.30 -0.67 3.93
C TRP A 406 17.08 0.25 3.77
N VAL A 407 17.11 1.14 2.78
CA VAL A 407 15.96 1.88 2.27
C VAL A 407 15.74 1.40 0.85
N GLY A 408 14.66 0.65 0.65
CA GLY A 408 14.32 0.04 -0.63
C GLY A 408 13.15 0.76 -1.29
N GLN A 409 12.93 0.46 -2.57
CA GLN A 409 11.67 0.89 -3.19
C GLN A 409 10.47 0.26 -2.48
N HIS A 410 10.57 -1.01 -2.09
CA HIS A 410 9.57 -1.67 -1.26
C HIS A 410 10.16 -2.08 0.09
N GLU A 411 9.72 -1.41 1.16
CA GLU A 411 10.35 -1.51 2.49
C GLU A 411 10.12 -2.84 3.19
N THR A 412 8.98 -3.48 2.99
CA THR A 412 8.68 -4.80 3.61
C THR A 412 9.17 -5.97 2.77
N LEU A 413 9.08 -5.89 1.45
CA LEU A 413 9.54 -6.96 0.54
C LEU A 413 11.06 -7.13 0.51
N LYS A 414 11.85 -6.15 0.96
CA LYS A 414 13.31 -6.30 1.06
C LYS A 414 13.73 -7.48 1.94
N PHE A 415 12.87 -7.89 2.89
CA PHE A 415 13.13 -9.02 3.78
C PHE A 415 12.89 -10.39 3.13
N LEU A 416 12.32 -10.45 1.93
CA LEU A 416 12.24 -11.70 1.16
C LEU A 416 13.53 -11.98 0.40
N ASP A 417 13.77 -13.27 0.17
CA ASP A 417 14.91 -13.79 -0.58
C ASP A 417 14.50 -14.24 -1.99
N PRO A 418 15.49 -14.45 -2.89
CA PRO A 418 15.28 -15.25 -4.09
C PRO A 418 14.62 -16.60 -3.79
N PRO A 419 13.77 -17.12 -4.68
CA PRO A 419 13.52 -16.63 -6.04
C PRO A 419 12.48 -15.50 -6.13
N TYR A 420 11.91 -15.05 -5.02
CA TYR A 420 10.80 -14.09 -5.02
C TYR A 420 11.29 -12.66 -5.24
N VAL A 421 12.25 -12.21 -4.41
CA VAL A 421 12.75 -10.83 -4.43
C VAL A 421 14.26 -10.83 -4.57
N TYR A 422 14.75 -10.10 -5.56
CA TYR A 422 16.17 -9.83 -5.79
C TYR A 422 16.45 -8.39 -5.38
N ASN A 423 17.07 -8.19 -4.23
CA ASN A 423 17.46 -6.87 -3.75
C ASN A 423 18.79 -6.45 -4.39
N VAL A 424 18.82 -5.31 -5.07
CA VAL A 424 20.00 -4.82 -5.80
C VAL A 424 20.31 -3.39 -5.37
N PHE A 425 21.55 -3.13 -4.96
CA PHE A 425 21.97 -1.78 -4.59
C PHE A 425 22.03 -0.87 -5.83
N VAL A 426 21.47 0.33 -5.73
CA VAL A 426 21.51 1.30 -6.84
C VAL A 426 22.97 1.61 -7.21
N GLY A 427 23.26 1.57 -8.50
CA GLY A 427 24.62 1.72 -9.05
C GLY A 427 25.39 0.40 -9.25
N ASP A 428 24.85 -0.74 -8.80
CA ASP A 428 25.40 -2.06 -9.10
C ASP A 428 24.79 -2.63 -10.40
N THR A 429 25.27 -2.15 -11.55
CA THR A 429 24.80 -2.61 -12.87
C THR A 429 24.99 -4.11 -13.07
N GLU A 430 26.09 -4.69 -12.58
CA GLU A 430 26.33 -6.13 -12.73
C GLU A 430 25.37 -6.93 -11.85
N GLY A 431 25.11 -6.50 -10.62
CA GLY A 431 24.08 -7.09 -9.76
C GLY A 431 22.67 -6.98 -10.36
N PHE A 432 22.36 -5.89 -11.05
CA PHE A 432 21.09 -5.72 -11.78
C PHE A 432 20.96 -6.72 -12.94
N VAL A 433 22.00 -6.84 -13.78
CA VAL A 433 22.05 -7.82 -14.89
C VAL A 433 21.93 -9.25 -14.34
N ASP A 434 22.64 -9.54 -13.25
CA ASP A 434 22.64 -10.84 -12.61
C ASP A 434 21.26 -11.19 -12.02
N ALA A 435 20.58 -10.23 -11.40
CA ALA A 435 19.22 -10.43 -10.88
C ALA A 435 18.21 -10.79 -11.99
N ILE A 436 18.30 -10.15 -13.16
CA ILE A 436 17.46 -10.51 -14.32
C ILE A 436 17.74 -11.95 -14.76
N ARG A 437 19.02 -12.30 -14.88
CA ARG A 437 19.45 -13.65 -15.25
C ARG A 437 18.97 -14.69 -14.23
N GLN A 438 19.13 -14.43 -12.94
CA GLN A 438 18.69 -15.33 -11.89
C GLN A 438 17.16 -15.48 -11.84
N ALA A 439 16.39 -14.41 -12.08
CA ALA A 439 14.93 -14.48 -12.16
C ALA A 439 14.44 -15.41 -13.30
N VAL A 440 15.21 -15.48 -14.39
CA VAL A 440 14.98 -16.42 -15.49
C VAL A 440 15.41 -17.84 -15.13
N GLU A 441 16.58 -18.01 -14.49
CA GLU A 441 17.13 -19.33 -14.15
C GLU A 441 16.39 -20.02 -12.98
N HIS A 442 15.70 -19.27 -12.11
CA HIS A 442 15.07 -19.77 -10.89
C HIS A 442 13.58 -19.37 -10.82
N PRO A 443 12.73 -19.93 -11.71
CA PRO A 443 11.31 -19.60 -11.71
C PRO A 443 10.57 -20.14 -10.49
N PHE A 444 9.43 -19.53 -10.19
CA PHE A 444 8.45 -20.02 -9.24
C PHE A 444 7.05 -19.82 -9.82
N GLU A 445 6.08 -20.61 -9.36
CA GLU A 445 4.73 -20.60 -9.93
C GLU A 445 3.91 -19.39 -9.48
N SER A 446 3.60 -19.32 -8.18
CA SER A 446 2.81 -18.26 -7.58
C SER A 446 3.17 -18.16 -6.12
N PHE A 447 3.29 -16.95 -5.61
CA PHE A 447 3.61 -16.71 -4.22
C PHE A 447 2.78 -15.55 -3.66
N ILE A 448 1.97 -15.86 -2.64
CA ILE A 448 1.27 -14.89 -1.82
C ILE A 448 1.82 -15.06 -0.41
N PRO A 449 2.49 -14.04 0.16
CA PRO A 449 2.93 -14.11 1.55
C PRO A 449 1.74 -14.37 2.48
N GLU A 450 1.94 -15.18 3.52
CA GLU A 450 0.86 -15.59 4.41
C GLU A 450 0.13 -14.38 5.04
N TYR A 451 0.89 -13.34 5.38
CA TYR A 451 0.34 -12.11 5.96
C TYR A 451 -0.50 -11.28 4.97
N MET A 452 -0.43 -11.56 3.66
CA MET A 452 -1.26 -10.95 2.61
C MET A 452 -2.42 -11.84 2.15
N ARG A 453 -2.64 -13.00 2.80
CA ARG A 453 -3.82 -13.83 2.53
C ARG A 453 -5.06 -13.25 3.20
N PHE A 454 -6.22 -13.54 2.63
CA PHE A 454 -7.47 -12.95 3.07
C PHE A 454 -7.77 -13.22 4.55
N PHE A 455 -7.61 -14.48 4.98
CA PHE A 455 -7.84 -14.87 6.37
C PHE A 455 -6.91 -14.14 7.36
N ALA A 456 -5.68 -13.79 6.95
CA ALA A 456 -4.74 -13.08 7.81
C ALA A 456 -5.17 -11.62 8.01
N ILE A 457 -5.85 -11.02 7.01
CA ILE A 457 -6.44 -9.69 7.14
C ILE A 457 -7.65 -9.76 8.08
N GLU A 458 -8.51 -10.76 7.93
CA GLU A 458 -9.65 -10.99 8.81
C GLU A 458 -9.21 -11.16 10.27
N GLU A 459 -8.18 -11.95 10.52
CA GLU A 459 -7.64 -12.15 11.87
C GLU A 459 -7.12 -10.83 12.45
N ARG A 460 -6.31 -10.08 11.71
CA ARG A 460 -5.78 -8.79 12.18
C ARG A 460 -6.88 -7.78 12.42
N LEU A 461 -7.80 -7.61 11.48
CA LEU A 461 -8.91 -6.68 11.59
C LEU A 461 -9.86 -7.05 12.73
N GLY A 462 -10.15 -8.34 12.89
CA GLY A 462 -10.94 -8.86 14.00
C GLY A 462 -10.28 -8.58 15.35
N ARG A 463 -8.97 -8.75 15.48
CA ARG A 463 -8.23 -8.35 16.69
C ARG A 463 -8.31 -6.85 16.92
N ILE A 464 -8.02 -6.04 15.89
CA ILE A 464 -8.06 -4.59 15.94
C ILE A 464 -9.43 -4.11 16.45
N ILE A 465 -10.54 -4.56 15.87
CA ILE A 465 -11.88 -4.08 16.27
C ILE A 465 -12.27 -4.54 17.69
N ASN A 466 -11.80 -5.71 18.14
CA ASN A 466 -12.14 -6.23 19.46
C ASN A 466 -11.16 -5.80 20.58
N THR A 467 -10.10 -5.07 20.25
CA THR A 467 -9.22 -4.43 21.25
C THR A 467 -10.01 -3.41 22.07
N ASP A 468 -9.77 -3.36 23.38
CA ASP A 468 -10.34 -2.33 24.26
C ASP A 468 -9.57 -1.00 24.11
N TRP A 469 -9.82 -0.34 22.97
CA TRP A 469 -9.20 0.95 22.65
C TRP A 469 -9.56 2.05 23.63
N ARG A 470 -10.73 1.96 24.26
CA ARG A 470 -11.11 2.89 25.31
C ARG A 470 -10.15 2.75 26.49
N ARG A 471 -9.91 1.53 26.97
CA ARG A 471 -8.97 1.32 28.08
C ARG A 471 -7.56 1.78 27.73
N LEU A 472 -7.08 1.50 26.52
CA LEU A 472 -5.77 1.98 26.06
C LEU A 472 -5.68 3.51 26.01
N ALA A 473 -6.77 4.18 25.64
CA ALA A 473 -6.85 5.64 25.68
C ALA A 473 -6.92 6.17 27.12
N GLU A 474 -7.64 5.50 28.03
CA GLU A 474 -7.66 5.83 29.47
C GLU A 474 -6.25 5.77 30.07
N ASP A 475 -5.54 4.67 29.85
CA ASP A 475 -4.15 4.50 30.32
C ASP A 475 -3.23 5.59 29.76
N LEU A 476 -3.40 5.94 28.48
CA LEU A 476 -2.65 7.02 27.85
C LEU A 476 -3.00 8.39 28.45
N MET A 477 -4.28 8.69 28.72
CA MET A 477 -4.67 9.96 29.32
C MET A 477 -4.14 10.08 30.75
N GLU A 478 -4.18 9.01 31.54
CA GLU A 478 -3.60 8.97 32.89
C GLU A 478 -2.09 9.28 32.85
N GLU A 479 -1.37 8.67 31.92
CA GLU A 479 0.06 8.92 31.72
C GLU A 479 0.33 10.37 31.32
N ARG A 480 -0.40 10.92 30.36
CA ARG A 480 -0.26 12.32 29.92
C ARG A 480 -0.58 13.31 31.04
N ILE A 481 -1.56 13.03 31.89
CA ILE A 481 -1.86 13.85 33.07
C ILE A 481 -0.69 13.80 34.07
N ARG A 482 -0.11 12.62 34.27
CA ARG A 482 1.02 12.40 35.19
C ARG A 482 2.29 13.10 34.73
N THR A 483 2.59 13.08 33.43
CA THR A 483 3.82 13.68 32.85
C THR A 483 3.66 15.13 32.45
N GLY A 484 2.42 15.58 32.16
CA GLY A 484 2.14 16.88 31.58
C GLY A 484 2.43 16.96 30.07
N GLU A 485 2.68 15.83 29.41
CA GLU A 485 3.02 15.76 27.98
C GLU A 485 1.83 15.32 27.13
N GLY A 486 1.62 15.97 25.98
CA GLY A 486 0.57 15.59 25.02
C GLY A 486 -0.81 16.18 25.28
N LYS A 487 -1.73 16.00 24.33
CA LYS A 487 -3.10 16.55 24.38
C LYS A 487 -4.02 15.63 25.20
N ILE A 488 -4.86 16.20 26.06
CA ILE A 488 -5.86 15.48 26.85
C ILE A 488 -7.21 15.53 26.14
N PHE A 489 -7.93 14.40 26.15
CA PHE A 489 -9.26 14.26 25.57
C PHE A 489 -10.25 13.70 26.60
N PRO A 490 -11.52 14.12 26.56
CA PRO A 490 -12.56 13.41 27.30
C PRO A 490 -12.85 12.06 26.61
N LEU A 491 -12.99 11.01 27.42
CA LEU A 491 -13.13 9.62 26.94
C LEU A 491 -14.59 9.18 26.80
#